data_AF-A0A2Z3YPR3-F1
#
_entry.id   AF-A0A2Z3YPR3-F1
#
_cell.length_a   1.000
_cell.length_b   1.000
_cell.length_c   1.000
_cell.angle_alpha   90.00
_cell.angle_beta   90.00
_cell.angle_gamma   90.00
#
_symmetry.space_group_name_H-M   'P 1'
#
loop_
_entity.id
_entity.type
_entity.pdbx_description
1 polymer ?
#
loop_
_entity_poly.entity_id
_entity_poly.type
_entity_poly.pdbx_seq_one_letter_code
_entity_poly.pdbx_strand_id
1 'polypeptide(L)'
;MVNNDPVTRDLLRVVYPPNYDVSMAEKLIPAADLSEQISTAGMEASGTGNMKFALNGALTVGTLDGANVEIRDHVGAENFFLFGLTADEVVERRGVPGHARAAIEDSQALRDVLQAVAEGTFSPDDHHRYDSLLDNMWNNDWFLVASDFDSYDAAQSEVDRVYRDPALWQRRSVINMSRMGYFSSDRSFREYMAKIWDVLPVV
;
A
#
# COMPACT_ATOMS: atom_id res chain seq x y z
N MET A 1 -8.04 5.58 21.35
CA MET A 1 -9.09 6.53 20.91
C MET A 1 -10.02 5.86 19.90
N VAL A 2 -9.61 5.58 18.66
CA VAL A 2 -10.45 4.88 17.66
C VAL A 2 -11.07 3.59 18.19
N ASN A 3 -10.26 2.64 18.69
CA ASN A 3 -10.79 1.37 19.22
C ASN A 3 -11.67 1.51 20.48
N ASN A 4 -11.64 2.67 21.14
CA ASN A 4 -12.36 2.94 22.39
C ASN A 4 -13.59 3.83 22.16
N ASP A 5 -13.77 4.38 20.95
CA ASP A 5 -14.89 5.25 20.62
C ASP A 5 -16.17 4.40 20.49
N PRO A 6 -17.19 4.62 21.35
CA PRO A 6 -18.41 3.81 21.32
C PRO A 6 -19.20 3.95 20.02
N VAL A 7 -18.97 4.99 19.21
CA VAL A 7 -19.67 5.22 17.94
C VAL A 7 -19.02 4.40 16.81
N THR A 8 -17.70 4.24 16.80
CA THR A 8 -16.95 3.68 15.66
C THR A 8 -16.29 2.34 15.93
N ARG A 9 -16.09 1.92 17.18
CA ARG A 9 -15.32 0.72 17.56
C ARG A 9 -15.81 -0.61 16.96
N ASP A 10 -17.07 -0.68 16.54
CA ASP A 10 -17.68 -1.87 15.95
C ASP A 10 -17.58 -1.86 14.41
N LEU A 11 -17.14 -0.75 13.82
CA LEU A 11 -16.95 -0.55 12.38
C LEU A 11 -15.48 -0.41 11.99
N LEU A 12 -14.67 0.26 12.82
CA LEU A 12 -13.25 0.53 12.55
C LEU A 12 -12.41 0.18 13.78
N ARG A 13 -11.35 -0.60 13.53
CA ARG A 13 -10.31 -0.90 14.53
C ARG A 13 -8.93 -0.81 13.92
N VAL A 14 -7.99 -0.29 14.69
CA VAL A 14 -6.57 -0.22 14.35
C VAL A 14 -5.80 -1.07 15.36
N VAL A 15 -5.11 -2.10 14.88
CA VAL A 15 -4.25 -2.96 15.71
C VAL A 15 -2.82 -2.83 15.21
N TYR A 16 -1.89 -2.58 16.13
CA TYR A 16 -0.46 -2.53 15.83
C TYR A 16 0.23 -3.70 16.55
N PRO A 17 0.43 -4.86 15.88
CA PRO A 17 1.12 -5.98 16.49
C PRO A 17 2.57 -5.58 16.84
N PRO A 18 2.97 -5.68 18.11
CA PRO A 18 4.34 -5.37 18.50
C PRO A 18 5.29 -6.43 17.93
N ASN A 19 6.53 -6.02 17.63
CA ASN A 19 7.60 -6.91 17.23
C ASN A 19 7.24 -7.81 16.02
N TYR A 20 6.88 -7.18 14.90
CA TYR A 20 6.65 -7.89 13.66
C TYR A 20 7.89 -8.69 13.23
N ASP A 21 7.73 -10.00 13.08
CA ASP A 21 8.76 -10.95 12.65
C ASP A 21 8.15 -11.99 11.71
N VAL A 22 8.92 -13.02 11.35
CA VAL A 22 8.44 -14.10 10.47
C VAL A 22 7.27 -14.88 11.08
N SER A 23 7.30 -15.16 12.39
CA SER A 23 6.23 -15.90 13.08
C SER A 23 4.91 -15.13 13.08
N MET A 24 4.98 -13.80 13.20
CA MET A 24 3.82 -12.93 13.05
C MET A 24 3.33 -12.91 11.59
N ALA A 25 4.24 -12.79 10.63
CA ALA A 25 3.91 -12.78 9.21
C ALA A 25 3.17 -14.05 8.77
N GLU A 26 3.57 -15.22 9.26
CA GLU A 26 2.91 -16.52 8.98
C GLU A 26 1.44 -16.56 9.42
N LYS A 27 1.05 -15.74 10.39
CA LYS A 27 -0.35 -15.62 10.84
C LYS A 27 -1.10 -14.50 10.12
N LEU A 28 -0.44 -13.38 9.91
CA LEU A 28 -1.03 -12.18 9.34
C LEU A 28 -1.31 -12.35 7.84
N ILE A 29 -0.36 -12.91 7.09
CA ILE A 29 -0.45 -13.01 5.63
C ILE A 29 -1.66 -13.84 5.17
N PRO A 30 -1.92 -15.05 5.70
CA PRO A 30 -3.10 -15.83 5.28
C PRO A 30 -4.44 -15.25 5.74
N ALA A 31 -4.42 -14.29 6.66
CA ALA A 31 -5.62 -13.65 7.21
C ALA A 31 -5.95 -12.31 6.55
N ALA A 32 -5.12 -11.85 5.61
CA ALA A 32 -5.31 -10.55 4.97
C ALA A 32 -6.31 -10.65 3.81
N ASP A 33 -7.29 -9.74 3.81
CA ASP A 33 -8.17 -9.51 2.67
C ASP A 33 -7.50 -8.57 1.65
N LEU A 34 -6.94 -7.46 2.14
CA LEU A 34 -6.31 -6.42 1.35
C LEU A 34 -4.83 -6.27 1.73
N SER A 35 -3.98 -6.10 0.73
CA SER A 35 -2.54 -5.94 0.83
C SER A 35 -2.15 -4.51 0.44
N GLU A 36 -1.71 -3.73 1.42
CA GLU A 36 -1.25 -2.34 1.25
C GLU A 36 0.18 -2.29 0.70
N GLN A 37 0.35 -1.92 -0.57
CA GLN A 37 1.65 -1.85 -1.26
C GLN A 37 1.85 -0.43 -1.82
N ILE A 38 1.95 0.52 -0.89
CA ILE A 38 1.71 1.95 -1.11
C ILE A 38 2.97 2.82 -1.15
N SER A 39 4.13 2.25 -1.52
CA SER A 39 5.36 3.03 -1.65
C SER A 39 5.22 4.11 -2.74
N THR A 40 5.86 5.25 -2.55
CA THR A 40 5.98 6.26 -3.63
C THR A 40 6.62 5.62 -4.85
N ALA A 41 6.00 5.72 -6.02
CA ALA A 41 6.49 5.06 -7.22
C ALA A 41 7.96 5.42 -7.53
N GLY A 42 8.76 4.40 -7.88
CA GLY A 42 10.20 4.50 -8.11
C GLY A 42 11.07 4.32 -6.86
N MET A 43 10.49 3.96 -5.70
CA MET A 43 11.25 3.77 -4.44
C MET A 43 11.42 2.31 -4.03
N GLU A 44 10.48 1.44 -4.40
CA GLU A 44 10.55 0.01 -4.14
C GLU A 44 11.20 -0.72 -5.32
N ALA A 45 12.35 -1.35 -5.09
CA ALA A 45 13.02 -2.10 -6.14
C ALA A 45 12.27 -3.40 -6.52
N SER A 46 11.53 -4.00 -5.59
CA SER A 46 10.77 -5.24 -5.83
C SER A 46 9.65 -5.43 -4.80
N GLY A 47 10.00 -5.71 -3.54
CA GLY A 47 9.03 -6.13 -2.53
C GLY A 47 8.74 -7.62 -2.61
N THR A 48 8.77 -8.32 -1.48
CA THR A 48 8.39 -9.75 -1.40
C THR A 48 7.18 -9.98 -0.49
N GLY A 49 6.75 -8.96 0.26
CA GLY A 49 5.52 -8.99 1.04
C GLY A 49 4.29 -9.08 0.13
N ASN A 50 4.20 -8.20 -0.87
CA ASN A 50 3.20 -8.20 -1.93
C ASN A 50 3.00 -9.60 -2.56
N MET A 51 4.09 -10.29 -2.89
CA MET A 51 4.04 -11.64 -3.47
C MET A 51 3.38 -12.65 -2.52
N LYS A 52 3.74 -12.61 -1.23
CA LYS A 52 3.18 -13.52 -0.22
C LYS A 52 1.70 -13.27 0.00
N PHE A 53 1.29 -12.00 0.08
CA PHE A 53 -0.11 -11.62 0.24
C PHE A 53 -0.97 -12.04 -0.95
N ALA A 54 -0.55 -11.70 -2.17
CA ALA A 54 -1.30 -12.07 -3.38
C ALA A 54 -1.38 -13.60 -3.56
N LEU A 55 -0.33 -14.34 -3.20
CA LEU A 55 -0.34 -15.81 -3.21
C LEU A 55 -1.32 -16.41 -2.18
N ASN A 56 -1.59 -15.70 -1.08
CA ASN A 56 -2.56 -16.11 -0.06
C ASN A 56 -3.97 -15.53 -0.30
N GLY A 57 -4.21 -14.90 -1.45
CA GLY A 57 -5.54 -14.46 -1.85
C GLY A 57 -5.91 -13.05 -1.41
N ALA A 58 -5.00 -12.31 -0.77
CA ALA A 58 -5.21 -10.88 -0.54
C ALA A 58 -5.15 -10.12 -1.87
N LEU A 59 -6.11 -9.23 -2.11
CA LEU A 59 -6.04 -8.31 -3.24
C LEU A 59 -5.10 -7.16 -2.93
N THR A 60 -4.39 -6.65 -3.93
CA THR A 60 -3.43 -5.55 -3.72
C THR A 60 -4.07 -4.21 -4.03
N VAL A 61 -3.89 -3.25 -3.12
CA VAL A 61 -3.98 -1.82 -3.39
C VAL A 61 -2.58 -1.25 -3.37
N GLY A 62 -2.18 -0.56 -4.43
CA GLY A 62 -0.79 -0.15 -4.56
C GLY A 62 -0.50 0.76 -5.73
N THR A 63 0.72 1.30 -5.73
CA THR A 63 1.29 2.14 -6.79
C THR A 63 1.94 1.28 -7.88
N LEU A 64 2.25 1.86 -9.04
CA LEU A 64 3.08 1.22 -10.08
C LEU A 64 4.56 1.26 -9.71
N ASP A 65 4.93 0.48 -8.70
CA ASP A 65 6.29 0.41 -8.15
C ASP A 65 6.75 -1.04 -7.95
N GLY A 66 8.05 -1.28 -8.06
CA GLY A 66 8.66 -2.59 -7.84
C GLY A 66 7.91 -3.77 -8.49
N ALA A 67 7.68 -4.83 -7.72
CA ALA A 67 6.99 -6.03 -8.16
C ALA A 67 5.47 -5.84 -8.27
N ASN A 68 4.89 -4.71 -7.85
CA ASN A 68 3.47 -4.45 -8.10
C ASN A 68 3.17 -4.36 -9.59
N VAL A 69 4.13 -3.83 -10.38
CA VAL A 69 4.03 -3.80 -11.85
C VAL A 69 3.92 -5.22 -12.40
N GLU A 70 4.85 -6.10 -12.02
CA GLU A 70 4.84 -7.50 -12.45
C GLU A 70 3.58 -8.24 -11.96
N ILE A 71 3.18 -8.02 -10.70
CA ILE A 71 1.98 -8.64 -10.12
C ILE A 71 0.76 -8.23 -10.92
N ARG A 72 0.58 -6.93 -11.19
CA ARG A 72 -0.55 -6.41 -11.95
C ARG A 72 -0.59 -6.99 -13.37
N ASP A 73 0.56 -7.13 -14.02
CA ASP A 73 0.65 -7.71 -15.37
C ASP A 73 0.25 -9.18 -15.38
N HIS A 74 0.67 -9.95 -14.37
CA HIS A 74 0.29 -11.34 -14.23
C HIS A 74 -1.18 -11.51 -13.83
N VAL A 75 -1.65 -10.79 -12.81
CA VAL A 75 -3.00 -10.99 -12.26
C VAL A 75 -4.08 -10.32 -13.10
N GLY A 76 -3.72 -9.36 -13.96
CA GLY A 76 -4.63 -8.55 -14.77
C GLY A 76 -5.06 -7.29 -14.01
N ALA A 77 -5.13 -6.17 -14.75
CA ALA A 77 -5.43 -4.85 -14.20
C ALA A 77 -6.76 -4.79 -13.45
N GLU A 78 -7.75 -5.60 -13.83
CA GLU A 78 -9.06 -5.67 -13.18
C GLU A 78 -9.04 -6.36 -11.81
N ASN A 79 -7.94 -7.04 -11.46
CA ASN A 79 -7.75 -7.76 -10.20
C ASN A 79 -6.74 -7.07 -9.27
N PHE A 80 -6.41 -5.81 -9.54
CA PHE A 80 -5.46 -4.97 -8.78
C PHE A 80 -6.04 -3.56 -8.60
N PHE A 81 -5.99 -3.00 -7.40
CA PHE A 81 -6.46 -1.64 -7.12
C PHE A 81 -5.30 -0.65 -7.25
N LEU A 82 -5.13 -0.11 -8.46
CA LEU A 82 -4.07 0.84 -8.76
C LEU A 82 -4.46 2.26 -8.30
N PHE A 83 -3.54 2.96 -7.65
CA PHE A 83 -3.64 4.39 -7.40
C PHE A 83 -2.27 5.08 -7.53
N GLY A 84 -2.29 6.41 -7.38
CA GLY A 84 -1.11 7.23 -7.26
C GLY A 84 -0.43 7.55 -8.59
N LEU A 85 0.60 8.37 -8.47
CA LEU A 85 1.46 8.79 -9.57
C LEU A 85 2.36 7.66 -10.07
N THR A 86 2.67 7.67 -11.36
CA THR A 86 3.74 6.85 -11.94
C THR A 86 5.12 7.39 -11.56
N ALA A 87 6.18 6.58 -11.68
CA ALA A 87 7.54 6.99 -11.33
C ALA A 87 8.02 8.26 -12.06
N ASP A 88 7.63 8.43 -13.33
CA ASP A 88 7.95 9.64 -14.10
C ASP A 88 7.17 10.85 -13.56
N GLU A 89 5.87 10.70 -13.30
CA GLU A 89 5.03 11.75 -12.69
C GLU A 89 5.49 12.13 -11.28
N VAL A 90 6.05 11.19 -10.50
CA VAL A 90 6.67 11.46 -9.19
C VAL A 90 7.85 12.43 -9.33
N VAL A 91 8.72 12.20 -10.31
CA VAL A 91 9.88 13.07 -10.58
C VAL A 91 9.41 14.46 -11.01
N GLU A 92 8.42 14.52 -11.91
CA GLU A 92 7.84 15.79 -12.36
C GLU A 92 7.16 16.55 -11.23
N ARG A 93 6.37 15.85 -10.39
CA ARG A 93 5.61 16.44 -9.28
C ARG A 93 6.53 17.12 -8.26
N ARG A 94 7.66 16.49 -7.91
CA ARG A 94 8.67 17.09 -7.01
C ARG A 94 9.28 18.38 -7.57
N GLY A 95 9.30 18.54 -8.89
CA GLY A 95 9.76 19.76 -9.55
C GLY A 95 8.78 20.93 -9.45
N VAL A 96 7.52 20.69 -9.06
CA VAL A 96 6.47 21.71 -8.98
C VAL A 96 6.52 22.42 -7.62
N PRO A 97 6.83 23.73 -7.57
CA PRO A 97 6.87 24.46 -6.31
C PRO A 97 5.50 24.47 -5.62
N GLY A 98 5.48 24.11 -4.33
CA GLY A 98 4.26 24.14 -3.52
C GLY A 98 3.24 23.05 -3.83
N HIS A 99 3.62 21.98 -4.55
CA HIS A 99 2.70 20.89 -4.92
C HIS A 99 1.96 20.28 -3.71
N ALA A 100 2.66 20.12 -2.58
CA ALA A 100 2.11 19.57 -1.35
C ALA A 100 0.95 20.42 -0.83
N ARG A 101 1.18 21.73 -0.76
CA ARG A 101 0.20 22.71 -0.29
C ARG A 101 -1.01 22.76 -1.21
N ALA A 102 -0.80 22.76 -2.52
CA ALA A 102 -1.90 22.73 -3.49
C ALA A 102 -2.75 21.46 -3.32
N ALA A 103 -2.12 20.29 -3.20
CA ALA A 103 -2.83 19.02 -2.99
C ALA A 103 -3.63 19.01 -1.68
N ILE A 104 -3.06 19.53 -0.59
CA ILE A 104 -3.80 19.67 0.68
C ILE A 104 -4.95 20.67 0.53
N GLU A 105 -4.74 21.82 -0.11
CA GLU A 105 -5.77 22.85 -0.25
C GLU A 105 -6.94 22.40 -1.15
N ASP A 106 -6.70 21.50 -2.11
CA ASP A 106 -7.73 20.93 -2.98
C ASP A 106 -8.52 19.78 -2.31
N SER A 107 -7.93 19.08 -1.33
CA SER A 107 -8.56 17.93 -0.65
C SER A 107 -9.20 18.30 0.69
N GLN A 108 -10.53 18.34 0.74
CA GLN A 108 -11.25 18.60 2.00
C GLN A 108 -10.94 17.52 3.06
N ALA A 109 -10.94 16.25 2.67
CA ALA A 109 -10.69 15.15 3.60
C ALA A 109 -9.27 15.21 4.19
N LEU A 110 -8.25 15.52 3.38
CA LEU A 110 -6.89 15.67 3.89
C LEU A 110 -6.77 16.86 4.84
N ARG A 111 -7.43 17.99 4.55
CA ARG A 111 -7.46 19.14 5.48
C ARG A 111 -8.06 18.77 6.82
N ASP A 112 -9.19 18.05 6.82
CA ASP A 112 -9.87 17.66 8.06
C ASP A 112 -8.98 16.75 8.92
N VAL A 113 -8.28 15.79 8.28
CA VAL A 113 -7.33 14.90 8.96
C VAL A 113 -6.15 15.69 9.54
N LEU A 114 -5.51 16.55 8.75
CA LEU A 114 -4.36 17.34 9.20
C LEU A 114 -4.76 18.35 10.28
N GLN A 115 -5.96 18.94 10.19
CA GLN A 115 -6.50 19.81 11.23
C GLN A 115 -6.70 19.04 12.54
N ALA A 116 -7.32 17.85 12.50
CA ALA A 116 -7.51 17.04 13.70
C ALA A 116 -6.18 16.66 14.37
N VAL A 117 -5.13 16.37 13.57
CA VAL A 117 -3.78 16.14 14.09
C VAL A 117 -3.19 17.40 14.71
N ALA A 118 -3.29 18.55 14.04
CA ALA A 118 -2.77 19.84 14.52
C ALA A 118 -3.46 20.33 15.81
N GLU A 119 -4.76 20.05 15.96
CA GLU A 119 -5.52 20.38 17.17
C GLU A 119 -5.20 19.44 18.35
N GLY A 120 -4.35 18.42 18.15
CA GLY A 120 -3.97 17.47 19.18
C GLY A 120 -5.06 16.45 19.51
N THR A 121 -6.03 16.22 18.61
CA THR A 121 -7.11 15.23 18.80
C THR A 121 -6.56 13.87 19.19
N PHE A 122 -5.41 13.48 18.61
CA PHE A 122 -4.74 12.19 18.86
C PHE A 122 -3.66 12.22 19.95
N SER A 123 -3.36 13.40 20.51
CA SER A 123 -2.34 13.59 21.55
C SER A 123 -2.72 14.72 22.52
N PRO A 124 -3.82 14.57 23.28
CA PRO A 124 -4.33 15.65 24.14
C PRO A 124 -3.35 16.07 25.25
N ASP A 125 -2.44 15.18 25.64
CA ASP A 125 -1.40 15.48 26.63
C ASP A 125 -0.18 16.22 26.04
N ASP A 126 -0.08 16.28 24.71
CA ASP A 126 1.04 16.88 23.97
C ASP A 126 0.62 17.25 22.55
N HIS A 127 0.08 18.46 22.40
CA HIS A 127 -0.42 18.96 21.11
C HIS A 127 0.69 19.15 20.07
N HIS A 128 1.96 19.31 20.50
CA HIS A 128 3.10 19.53 19.61
C HIS A 128 3.75 18.23 19.12
N ARG A 129 3.26 17.06 19.57
CA ARG A 129 3.82 15.74 19.26
C ARG A 129 4.04 15.49 17.77
N TYR A 130 3.17 16.04 16.93
CA TYR A 130 3.14 15.78 15.48
C TYR A 130 3.53 16.99 14.63
N ASP A 131 4.07 18.07 15.22
CA ASP A 131 4.43 19.30 14.49
C ASP A 131 5.40 19.03 13.34
N SER A 132 6.37 18.12 13.52
CA SER A 132 7.32 17.74 12.47
C SER A 132 6.68 16.96 11.32
N LEU A 133 5.66 16.15 11.61
CA LEU A 133 4.89 15.44 10.59
C LEU A 133 4.08 16.44 9.76
N LEU A 134 3.39 17.36 10.43
CA LEU A 134 2.60 18.41 9.79
C LEU A 134 3.49 19.32 8.93
N ASP A 135 4.60 19.79 9.48
CA ASP A 135 5.56 20.62 8.75
C ASP A 135 6.08 19.92 7.48
N ASN A 136 6.48 18.65 7.60
CA ASN A 136 6.92 17.86 6.45
C ASN A 136 5.82 17.73 5.39
N MET A 137 4.59 17.42 5.79
CA MET A 137 3.46 17.29 4.87
C MET A 137 3.10 18.59 4.15
N TRP A 138 3.15 19.74 4.82
CA TRP A 138 2.81 21.03 4.21
C TRP A 138 3.93 21.62 3.36
N ASN A 139 5.20 21.37 3.72
CA ASN A 139 6.32 22.13 3.17
C ASN A 139 7.28 21.32 2.30
N ASN A 140 7.34 19.99 2.45
CA ASN A 140 8.30 19.15 1.72
C ASN A 140 7.63 18.03 0.95
N ASP A 141 6.81 17.21 1.61
CA ASP A 141 6.06 16.09 1.04
C ASP A 141 6.88 15.26 0.04
N TRP A 142 8.15 14.96 0.38
CA TRP A 142 9.07 14.31 -0.55
C TRP A 142 8.55 12.97 -1.09
N PHE A 143 7.80 12.25 -0.26
CA PHE A 143 7.17 10.97 -0.58
C PHE A 143 5.78 11.12 -1.20
N LEU A 144 5.36 12.35 -1.52
CA LEU A 144 4.14 12.67 -2.26
C LEU A 144 2.87 12.16 -1.58
N VAL A 145 2.87 12.07 -0.25
CA VAL A 145 1.74 11.62 0.57
C VAL A 145 0.52 12.51 0.32
N ALA A 146 0.71 13.84 0.34
CA ALA A 146 -0.40 14.75 0.05
C ALA A 146 -0.84 14.65 -1.41
N SER A 147 0.12 14.47 -2.32
CA SER A 147 -0.15 14.43 -3.76
C SER A 147 -0.89 13.16 -4.20
N ASP A 148 -0.65 12.02 -3.54
CA ASP A 148 -1.31 10.74 -3.83
C ASP A 148 -2.58 10.50 -3.01
N PHE A 149 -2.81 11.28 -1.94
CA PHE A 149 -3.87 11.05 -0.95
C PHE A 149 -5.26 10.82 -1.56
N ASP A 150 -5.74 11.74 -2.40
CA ASP A 150 -7.10 11.64 -2.97
C ASP A 150 -7.24 10.44 -3.91
N SER A 151 -6.17 10.08 -4.63
CA SER A 151 -6.18 8.90 -5.50
C SER A 151 -6.21 7.60 -4.69
N TYR A 152 -5.50 7.58 -3.55
CA TYR A 152 -5.53 6.48 -2.60
C TYR A 152 -6.90 6.33 -1.95
N ASP A 153 -7.51 7.43 -1.50
CA ASP A 153 -8.86 7.45 -0.91
C ASP A 153 -9.93 6.96 -1.91
N ALA A 154 -9.81 7.38 -3.18
CA ALA A 154 -10.66 6.89 -4.26
C ALA A 154 -10.48 5.38 -4.51
N ALA A 155 -9.24 4.87 -4.45
CA ALA A 155 -8.97 3.44 -4.60
C ALA A 155 -9.52 2.63 -3.42
N GLN A 156 -9.42 3.13 -2.19
CA GLN A 156 -10.03 2.50 -1.01
C GLN A 156 -11.56 2.49 -1.10
N SER A 157 -12.17 3.55 -1.64
CA SER A 157 -13.61 3.57 -1.92
C SER A 157 -14.03 2.50 -2.94
N GLU A 158 -13.18 2.22 -3.93
CA GLU A 158 -13.39 1.14 -4.90
C GLU A 158 -13.17 -0.25 -4.26
N VAL A 159 -12.20 -0.41 -3.37
CA VAL A 159 -12.02 -1.63 -2.55
C VAL A 159 -13.31 -1.94 -1.80
N ASP A 160 -13.84 -0.96 -1.06
CA ASP A 160 -15.10 -1.06 -0.33
C ASP A 160 -16.26 -1.49 -1.23
N ARG A 161 -16.36 -0.90 -2.42
CA ARG A 161 -17.41 -1.23 -3.40
C ARG A 161 -17.31 -2.68 -3.84
N VAL A 162 -16.11 -3.17 -4.13
CA VAL A 162 -15.88 -4.55 -4.60
C VAL A 162 -16.01 -5.56 -3.47
N TYR A 163 -15.58 -5.23 -2.25
CA TYR A 163 -15.68 -6.10 -1.07
C TYR A 163 -17.12 -6.42 -0.69
N ARG A 164 -18.06 -5.48 -0.95
CA ARG A 164 -19.51 -5.71 -0.77
C ARG A 164 -20.12 -6.71 -1.75
N ASP A 165 -19.40 -7.12 -2.80
CA ASP A 165 -19.77 -8.23 -3.69
C ASP A 165 -18.84 -9.43 -3.42
N PRO A 166 -19.24 -10.37 -2.54
CA PRO A 166 -18.39 -11.50 -2.17
C PRO A 166 -18.01 -12.39 -3.36
N ALA A 167 -18.90 -12.53 -4.35
CA ALA A 167 -18.63 -13.38 -5.51
C ALA A 167 -17.56 -12.74 -6.40
N LEU A 168 -17.64 -11.43 -6.62
CA LEU A 168 -16.62 -10.68 -7.34
C LEU A 168 -15.28 -10.70 -6.59
N TRP A 169 -15.28 -10.40 -5.29
CA TRP A 169 -14.07 -10.40 -4.46
C TRP A 169 -13.36 -11.74 -4.48
N GLN A 170 -14.08 -12.83 -4.20
CA GLN A 170 -13.52 -14.19 -4.19
C GLN A 170 -13.00 -14.58 -5.58
N ARG A 171 -13.70 -14.21 -6.66
CA ARG A 171 -13.21 -14.45 -8.02
C ARG A 171 -11.88 -13.75 -8.26
N ARG A 172 -11.75 -12.46 -7.91
CA ARG A 172 -10.49 -11.72 -8.06
C ARG A 172 -9.37 -12.32 -7.22
N SER A 173 -9.69 -12.74 -5.99
CA SER A 173 -8.74 -13.39 -5.06
C SER A 173 -8.20 -14.72 -5.61
N VAL A 174 -9.08 -15.60 -6.11
CA VAL A 174 -8.69 -16.87 -6.74
C VAL A 174 -7.85 -16.64 -7.99
N ILE A 175 -8.19 -15.64 -8.80
CA ILE A 175 -7.38 -15.27 -9.98
C ILE A 175 -5.98 -14.86 -9.56
N ASN A 176 -5.85 -13.99 -8.54
CA ASN A 176 -4.55 -13.60 -7.98
C ASN A 176 -3.75 -14.86 -7.62
N MET A 177 -4.26 -15.69 -6.70
CA MET A 177 -3.60 -16.93 -6.26
C MET A 177 -3.14 -17.80 -7.44
N SER A 178 -4.02 -18.04 -8.41
CA SER A 178 -3.73 -18.90 -9.57
C SER A 178 -2.64 -18.37 -10.50
N ARG A 179 -2.40 -17.05 -10.49
CA ARG A 179 -1.45 -16.37 -11.38
C ARG A 179 -0.14 -15.97 -10.70
N MET A 180 0.03 -16.30 -9.41
CA MET A 180 1.25 -15.99 -8.65
C MET A 180 2.43 -16.96 -8.86
N GLY A 181 2.28 -18.01 -9.67
CA GLY A 181 3.33 -19.03 -9.86
C GLY A 181 4.68 -18.48 -10.36
N TYR A 182 4.67 -17.37 -11.11
CA TYR A 182 5.88 -16.70 -11.59
C TYR A 182 6.76 -16.17 -10.44
N PHE A 183 6.18 -15.85 -9.29
CA PHE A 183 6.88 -15.28 -8.13
C PHE A 183 7.50 -16.33 -7.20
N SER A 184 7.49 -17.60 -7.59
CA SER A 184 8.23 -18.64 -6.86
C SER A 184 9.74 -18.35 -6.85
N SER A 185 10.37 -18.49 -5.68
CA SER A 185 11.82 -18.40 -5.55
C SER A 185 12.56 -19.42 -6.41
N ASP A 186 11.96 -20.59 -6.68
CA ASP A 186 12.56 -21.62 -7.54
C ASP A 186 12.83 -21.10 -8.95
N ARG A 187 11.93 -20.25 -9.47
CA ARG A 187 12.13 -19.60 -10.78
C ARG A 187 13.32 -18.65 -10.71
N SER A 188 13.39 -17.79 -9.69
CA SER A 188 14.54 -16.89 -9.49
C SER A 188 15.85 -17.66 -9.38
N PHE A 189 15.89 -18.74 -8.59
CA PHE A 189 17.08 -19.59 -8.47
C PHE A 189 17.51 -20.17 -9.83
N ARG A 190 16.57 -20.71 -10.62
CA ARG A 190 16.88 -21.25 -11.96
C ARG A 190 17.44 -20.17 -12.90
N GLU A 191 16.95 -18.94 -12.81
CA GLU A 191 17.49 -17.82 -13.60
C GLU A 191 18.91 -17.45 -13.18
N TYR A 192 19.19 -17.39 -11.87
CA TYR A 192 20.54 -17.16 -11.35
C TYR A 192 21.51 -18.26 -11.78
N MET A 193 21.08 -19.54 -11.67
CA MET A 193 21.86 -20.69 -12.12
C MET A 193 22.24 -20.59 -13.60
N ALA A 194 21.28 -20.23 -14.46
CA ALA A 194 21.48 -20.18 -15.91
C ALA A 194 22.22 -18.93 -16.40
N LYS A 195 22.00 -17.76 -15.77
CA LYS A 195 22.48 -16.47 -16.28
C LYS A 195 23.74 -15.95 -15.58
N ILE A 196 24.01 -16.40 -14.35
CA ILE A 196 25.07 -15.82 -13.50
C ILE A 196 26.02 -16.89 -12.99
N TRP A 197 25.51 -17.95 -12.37
CA TRP A 197 26.36 -18.94 -11.69
C TRP A 197 26.92 -20.01 -12.63
N ASP A 198 26.29 -20.22 -13.78
CA ASP A 198 26.65 -21.26 -14.76
C ASP A 198 26.72 -22.67 -14.14
N VAL A 199 25.64 -23.05 -13.44
CA VAL A 199 25.52 -24.34 -12.77
C VAL A 199 24.27 -25.09 -13.22
N LEU A 200 24.37 -26.42 -13.31
CA LEU A 200 23.23 -27.32 -13.58
C LEU A 200 22.75 -28.00 -12.30
N PRO A 201 21.47 -28.36 -12.20
CA PRO A 201 20.97 -29.18 -11.10
C PRO A 201 21.74 -30.50 -11.03
N VAL A 202 22.25 -30.83 -9.85
CA VAL A 202 22.77 -32.18 -9.56
C VAL A 202 21.59 -32.99 -9.06
N VAL A 203 21.07 -33.87 -9.90
CA VAL A 203 19.92 -34.75 -9.62
C VAL A 203 20.41 -36.16 -9.34
#